data_AF-A0A835HX73-F1
#
_entry.id   AF-A0A835HX73-F1
#
_cell.length_a   1.000
_cell.length_b   1.000
_cell.length_c   1.000
_cell.angle_alpha   90.00
_cell.angle_beta   90.00
_cell.angle_gamma   90.00
#
_symmetry.space_group_name_H-M   'P 1'
#
loop_
_entity.id
_entity.type
_entity.pdbx_description
1 polymer ?
#
loop_
_entity_poly.entity_id
_entity_poly.type
_entity_poly.pdbx_seq_one_letter_code
_entity_poly.pdbx_strand_id
1 'polypeptide(L)'
;MEAKLYLHHGGLSTIWNTRRKLNHSHKPECLLTVQAVLTSPPRDATIRKLDSTTTVYNDNWYNRIAINHLSQSFQTTTGVKNVKVGYDSLVDAAKVVYQKFSTTKQQELVVQTLENAFPKPILSLVRILMPPSTFTREYFAIFTTIFFAWLVGPSEVKESEIEGKIEKNVVHVKKCRFMEGTNCVGMCINLCKMPSQKFIKNSFGMSVNMVPNFDDMSCDMIFGQDPPAQSDDPALKQPCFSMCKVKQKHNSECVN
;
A
#
# COMPACT_ATOMS: atom_id res chain seq x y z
N MET A 1 -50.83 13.00 36.15
CA MET A 1 -51.38 11.68 35.80
C MET A 1 -51.91 11.78 34.38
N GLU A 2 -51.51 10.81 33.54
CA GLU A 2 -52.20 10.23 32.38
C GLU A 2 -53.23 11.06 31.58
N ALA A 3 -53.42 10.91 30.27
CA ALA A 3 -52.75 10.25 29.15
C ALA A 3 -53.68 10.51 27.92
N LYS A 4 -53.16 10.16 26.73
CA LYS A 4 -53.87 9.85 25.47
C LYS A 4 -54.41 11.03 24.64
N LEU A 5 -53.84 11.26 23.45
CA LEU A 5 -54.12 10.60 22.15
C LEU A 5 -55.55 10.83 21.67
N TYR A 6 -55.73 11.52 20.54
CA TYR A 6 -56.61 11.10 19.43
C TYR A 6 -56.27 11.90 18.15
N LEU A 7 -56.01 11.17 17.07
CA LEU A 7 -56.01 11.63 15.67
C LEU A 7 -57.46 11.89 15.21
N HIS A 8 -57.67 12.79 14.25
CA HIS A 8 -58.51 12.50 13.06
C HIS A 8 -58.42 13.61 11.99
N HIS A 9 -58.02 13.18 10.79
CA HIS A 9 -58.60 13.47 9.47
C HIS A 9 -59.05 14.88 9.03
N GLY A 10 -58.45 15.31 7.90
CA GLY A 10 -59.20 15.43 6.63
C GLY A 10 -59.72 16.82 6.24
N GLY A 11 -59.42 17.23 4.99
CA GLY A 11 -60.18 18.28 4.31
C GLY A 11 -59.40 19.04 3.24
N LEU A 12 -59.55 18.62 1.98
CA LEU A 12 -59.11 19.33 0.78
C LEU A 12 -60.21 20.27 0.26
N SER A 13 -59.78 21.18 -0.64
CA SER A 13 -60.53 21.83 -1.74
C SER A 13 -60.89 23.32 -1.52
N THR A 14 -60.26 24.24 -2.28
CA THR A 14 -60.76 24.96 -3.49
C THR A 14 -61.71 26.14 -3.14
N ILE A 15 -61.82 27.30 -3.80
CA ILE A 15 -61.36 27.91 -5.06
C ILE A 15 -61.78 29.41 -5.00
N TRP A 16 -60.92 30.31 -5.48
CA TRP A 16 -61.15 31.56 -6.26
C TRP A 16 -61.94 32.79 -5.77
N ASN A 17 -61.37 33.95 -6.20
CA ASN A 17 -62.01 35.17 -6.74
C ASN A 17 -62.65 36.17 -5.73
N THR A 18 -62.55 37.51 -5.83
CA THR A 18 -62.03 38.48 -6.82
C THR A 18 -62.02 39.91 -6.20
N ARG A 19 -61.18 40.82 -6.75
CA ARG A 19 -61.38 42.29 -6.91
C ARG A 19 -61.44 43.18 -5.64
N ARG A 20 -60.79 44.36 -5.55
CA ARG A 20 -60.72 45.46 -6.53
C ARG A 20 -59.71 46.58 -6.09
N LYS A 21 -58.99 47.12 -7.07
CA LYS A 21 -58.53 48.53 -7.32
C LYS A 21 -57.65 49.24 -6.25
N LEU A 22 -56.36 49.49 -6.52
CA LEU A 22 -55.72 50.54 -7.36
C LEU A 22 -55.63 51.92 -6.68
N ASN A 23 -54.39 52.35 -6.38
CA ASN A 23 -53.95 53.74 -6.45
C ASN A 23 -52.51 53.80 -6.97
N HIS A 24 -52.31 54.66 -7.98
CA HIS A 24 -51.06 54.94 -8.70
C HIS A 24 -50.11 55.83 -7.88
N SER A 25 -48.79 55.61 -7.99
CA SER A 25 -47.85 56.64 -8.49
C SER A 25 -46.43 56.09 -8.72
N HIS A 26 -45.69 56.71 -9.65
CA HIS A 26 -44.49 56.24 -10.36
C HIS A 26 -43.13 56.57 -9.69
N LYS A 27 -42.20 55.57 -9.69
CA LYS A 27 -40.73 55.51 -10.01
C LYS A 27 -39.72 56.63 -9.55
N PRO A 28 -38.37 56.41 -9.53
CA PRO A 28 -37.55 55.26 -10.01
C PRO A 28 -36.44 54.75 -9.04
N GLU A 29 -35.76 53.67 -9.46
CA GLU A 29 -34.57 53.03 -8.85
C GLU A 29 -33.36 53.96 -8.64
N CYS A 30 -32.58 53.73 -7.58
CA CYS A 30 -31.15 54.04 -7.55
C CYS A 30 -30.37 53.12 -6.59
N LEU A 31 -29.18 52.68 -7.05
CA LEU A 31 -28.28 51.66 -6.53
C LEU A 31 -27.94 51.75 -5.03
N LEU A 32 -27.97 50.61 -4.35
CA LEU A 32 -27.16 50.38 -3.14
C LEU A 32 -25.91 49.58 -3.52
N THR A 33 -24.76 50.24 -3.39
CA THR A 33 -23.42 49.72 -3.58
C THR A 33 -23.13 48.61 -2.57
N VAL A 34 -23.04 47.36 -3.02
CA VAL A 34 -22.49 46.27 -2.20
C VAL A 34 -20.96 46.37 -2.26
N GLN A 35 -20.35 46.80 -1.16
CA GLN A 35 -18.91 46.76 -0.98
C GLN A 35 -18.51 45.31 -0.64
N ALA A 36 -17.93 44.60 -1.61
CA ALA A 36 -17.37 43.27 -1.38
C ALA A 36 -16.02 43.42 -0.64
N VAL A 37 -15.96 42.94 0.60
CA VAL A 37 -14.72 42.85 1.37
C VAL A 37 -14.02 41.54 1.00
N LEU A 38 -12.88 41.62 0.29
CA LEU A 38 -11.99 40.49 0.09
C LEU A 38 -11.27 40.18 1.40
N THR A 39 -11.70 39.14 2.11
CA THR A 39 -10.87 38.52 3.14
C THR A 39 -9.90 37.54 2.48
N SER A 40 -8.60 37.84 2.58
CA SER A 40 -7.53 36.93 2.18
C SER A 40 -7.57 35.62 2.99
N PRO A 41 -7.33 34.46 2.36
CA PRO A 41 -7.33 33.18 3.08
C PRO A 41 -6.10 33.08 3.98
N PRO A 42 -6.19 32.35 5.11
CA PRO A 42 -5.09 32.17 6.04
C PRO A 42 -3.94 31.41 5.37
N ARG A 43 -2.74 31.99 5.51
CA ARG A 43 -1.45 31.36 5.17
C ARG A 43 -1.10 30.37 6.29
N ASP A 44 -1.45 29.10 6.08
CA ASP A 44 -0.69 27.92 6.53
C ASP A 44 -1.57 26.68 6.40
N ALA A 45 -1.68 26.21 5.18
CA ALA A 45 -1.93 24.80 4.92
C ALA A 45 -0.98 24.43 3.80
N THR A 46 0.28 24.21 4.17
CA THR A 46 1.24 23.49 3.35
C THR A 46 0.69 22.09 3.17
N ILE A 47 -0.22 21.94 2.19
CA ILE A 47 -0.36 20.69 1.47
C ILE A 47 1.05 20.44 0.95
N ARG A 48 1.80 19.62 1.68
CA ARG A 48 2.97 18.93 1.13
C ARG A 48 2.41 18.15 -0.05
N LYS A 49 2.39 18.80 -1.21
CA LYS A 49 2.44 18.15 -2.50
C LYS A 49 3.75 17.37 -2.42
N LEU A 50 3.66 16.13 -1.93
CA LEU A 50 4.75 15.17 -2.03
C LEU A 50 5.13 15.24 -3.50
N ASP A 51 6.29 15.82 -3.77
CA ASP A 51 6.78 16.02 -5.11
C ASP A 51 6.96 14.61 -5.66
N SER A 52 5.92 14.12 -6.36
CA SER A 52 5.86 12.77 -6.90
C SER A 52 6.74 12.74 -8.14
N THR A 53 8.02 13.00 -7.92
CA THR A 53 9.07 12.68 -8.87
C THR A 53 9.09 11.16 -8.93
N THR A 54 8.37 10.62 -9.92
CA THR A 54 8.41 9.20 -10.25
C THR A 54 9.88 8.83 -10.44
N THR A 55 10.39 7.94 -9.60
CA THR A 55 11.79 7.55 -9.69
C THR A 55 12.02 6.78 -10.98
N VAL A 56 12.96 7.23 -11.81
CA VAL A 56 13.34 6.55 -13.05
C VAL A 56 14.32 5.44 -12.69
N TYR A 57 13.87 4.20 -12.79
CA TYR A 57 14.70 3.02 -12.56
C TYR A 57 15.39 2.60 -13.86
N ASN A 58 16.73 2.62 -13.88
CA ASN A 58 17.51 2.16 -15.03
C ASN A 58 17.87 0.67 -14.86
N ASP A 59 17.02 -0.21 -15.41
CA ASP A 59 17.25 -1.65 -15.36
C ASP A 59 18.33 -2.10 -16.36
N ASN A 60 19.48 -2.53 -15.82
CA ASN A 60 20.53 -3.18 -16.59
C ASN A 60 20.08 -4.57 -17.11
N TRP A 61 20.95 -5.24 -17.87
CA TRP A 61 20.62 -6.53 -18.48
C TRP A 61 20.26 -7.61 -17.44
N TYR A 62 20.97 -7.68 -16.31
CA TYR A 62 20.69 -8.62 -15.21
C TYR A 62 19.33 -8.33 -14.57
N ASN A 63 19.06 -7.06 -14.26
CA ASN A 63 17.77 -6.63 -13.69
C ASN A 63 16.62 -7.03 -14.61
N ARG A 64 16.75 -6.85 -15.93
CA ARG A 64 15.72 -7.21 -16.91
C ARG A 64 15.45 -8.72 -16.93
N ILE A 65 16.49 -9.54 -16.86
CA ILE A 65 16.34 -11.00 -16.77
C ILE A 65 15.63 -11.39 -15.47
N ALA A 66 16.06 -10.84 -14.34
CA ALA A 66 15.48 -11.13 -13.03
C ALA A 66 14.01 -10.70 -12.94
N ILE A 67 13.67 -9.50 -13.43
CA ILE A 67 12.30 -8.99 -13.53
C ILE A 67 11.44 -9.92 -14.39
N ASN A 68 11.92 -10.29 -15.57
CA ASN A 68 11.18 -11.15 -16.48
C ASN A 68 10.94 -12.53 -15.85
N HIS A 69 11.96 -13.11 -15.24
CA HIS A 69 11.87 -14.40 -14.55
C HIS A 69 10.84 -14.37 -13.41
N LEU A 70 10.90 -13.37 -12.53
CA LEU A 70 9.95 -13.24 -11.43
C LEU A 70 8.53 -12.96 -11.95
N SER A 71 8.37 -12.08 -12.94
CA SER A 71 7.07 -11.81 -13.55
C SER A 71 6.46 -13.08 -14.18
N GLN A 72 7.25 -13.86 -14.92
CA GLN A 72 6.80 -15.12 -15.50
C GLN A 72 6.42 -16.15 -14.43
N SER A 73 7.21 -16.28 -13.36
CA SER A 73 6.90 -17.16 -12.22
C SER A 73 5.59 -16.75 -11.55
N PHE A 74 5.38 -15.45 -11.37
CA PHE A 74 4.16 -14.88 -10.77
C PHE A 74 2.93 -15.12 -11.66
N GLN A 75 3.04 -14.86 -12.96
CA GLN A 75 1.97 -15.09 -13.93
C GLN A 75 1.62 -16.59 -14.05
N THR A 76 2.63 -17.47 -14.04
CA THR A 76 2.43 -18.92 -14.10
C THR A 76 1.71 -19.45 -12.87
N THR A 77 2.11 -18.98 -11.68
CA THR A 77 1.51 -19.42 -10.41
C THR A 77 0.09 -18.89 -10.23
N THR A 78 -0.16 -17.63 -10.61
CA THR A 78 -1.45 -16.95 -10.40
C THR A 78 -2.45 -17.17 -11.54
N GLY A 79 -1.99 -17.59 -12.71
CA GLY A 79 -2.77 -17.66 -13.95
C GLY A 79 -3.12 -16.28 -14.53
N VAL A 80 -2.62 -15.18 -13.95
CA VAL A 80 -2.82 -13.82 -14.45
C VAL A 80 -1.89 -13.58 -15.63
N LYS A 81 -2.40 -13.00 -16.71
CA LYS A 81 -1.61 -12.55 -17.86
C LYS A 81 -1.78 -11.06 -18.06
N ASN A 82 -0.71 -10.38 -18.46
CA ASN A 82 -0.78 -8.97 -18.87
C ASN A 82 0.13 -8.71 -20.07
N VAL A 83 -0.14 -7.61 -20.79
CA VAL A 83 0.61 -7.19 -21.99
C VAL A 83 1.79 -6.27 -21.67
N LYS A 84 1.96 -5.88 -20.40
CA LYS A 84 3.03 -4.98 -19.99
C LYS A 84 4.34 -5.72 -19.90
N VAL A 85 5.44 -4.98 -19.99
CA VAL A 85 6.80 -5.50 -19.96
C VAL A 85 7.57 -4.92 -18.77
N GLY A 86 8.69 -5.56 -18.43
CA GLY A 86 9.54 -5.10 -17.33
C GLY A 86 8.81 -5.10 -15.99
N TYR A 87 9.19 -4.18 -15.10
CA TYR A 87 8.69 -4.14 -13.74
C TYR A 87 7.18 -3.84 -13.67
N ASP A 88 6.67 -3.07 -14.64
CA ASP A 88 5.25 -2.76 -14.72
C ASP A 88 4.39 -3.99 -14.95
N SER A 89 4.93 -5.03 -15.58
CA SER A 89 4.25 -6.33 -15.71
C SER A 89 3.99 -6.98 -14.35
N LEU A 90 4.97 -6.92 -13.44
CA LEU A 90 4.85 -7.44 -12.08
C LEU A 90 3.82 -6.62 -11.27
N VAL A 91 3.89 -5.29 -11.36
CA VAL A 91 2.96 -4.39 -10.68
C VAL A 91 1.52 -4.60 -11.17
N ASP A 92 1.31 -4.77 -12.47
CA ASP A 92 -0.01 -4.99 -13.05
C ASP A 92 -0.59 -6.34 -12.66
N ALA A 93 0.21 -7.41 -12.70
CA ALA A 93 -0.20 -8.72 -12.22
C ALA A 93 -0.56 -8.69 -10.72
N ALA A 94 0.25 -8.01 -9.90
CA ALA A 94 -0.02 -7.82 -8.47
C ALA A 94 -1.35 -7.10 -8.23
N LYS A 95 -1.67 -6.06 -9.02
CA LYS A 95 -2.97 -5.36 -8.94
C LYS A 95 -4.14 -6.28 -9.23
N VAL A 96 -4.05 -7.11 -10.26
CA VAL A 96 -5.10 -8.09 -10.59
C VAL A 96 -5.25 -9.13 -9.50
N VAL A 97 -4.15 -9.67 -8.95
CA VAL A 97 -4.18 -10.64 -7.86
C VAL A 97 -4.86 -10.06 -6.62
N TYR A 98 -4.49 -8.83 -6.25
CA TYR A 98 -5.08 -8.12 -5.11
C TYR A 98 -6.59 -7.87 -5.25
N GLN A 99 -7.08 -7.65 -6.47
CA GLN A 99 -8.50 -7.44 -6.74
C GLN A 99 -9.29 -8.75 -6.77
N LYS A 100 -8.68 -9.84 -7.23
CA LYS A 100 -9.37 -11.09 -7.57
C LYS A 100 -9.42 -12.08 -6.42
N PHE A 101 -8.41 -12.09 -5.54
CA PHE A 101 -8.26 -13.12 -4.51
C PHE A 101 -8.39 -12.56 -3.10
N SER A 102 -8.77 -13.42 -2.15
CA SER A 102 -8.77 -13.09 -0.72
C SER A 102 -7.35 -12.91 -0.18
N THR A 103 -7.19 -12.17 0.91
CA THR A 103 -5.88 -11.90 1.55
C THR A 103 -5.04 -13.16 1.79
N THR A 104 -5.63 -14.22 2.36
CA THR A 104 -4.93 -15.49 2.57
C THR A 104 -4.45 -16.11 1.26
N LYS A 105 -5.30 -16.08 0.22
CA LYS A 105 -4.95 -16.66 -1.08
C LYS A 105 -3.90 -15.82 -1.81
N GLN A 106 -3.94 -14.50 -1.67
CA GLN A 106 -2.91 -13.60 -2.17
C GLN A 106 -1.53 -13.98 -1.60
N GLN A 107 -1.42 -14.09 -0.27
CA GLN A 107 -0.17 -14.45 0.41
C GLN A 107 0.31 -15.85 -0.01
N GLU A 108 -0.59 -16.83 -0.11
CA GLU A 108 -0.27 -18.20 -0.55
C GLU A 108 0.32 -18.21 -1.97
N LEU A 109 -0.32 -17.51 -2.91
CA LEU A 109 0.15 -17.43 -4.30
C LEU A 109 1.52 -16.76 -4.41
N VAL A 110 1.79 -15.72 -3.61
CA VAL A 110 3.12 -15.08 -3.60
C VAL A 110 4.17 -16.02 -3.03
N VAL A 111 3.90 -16.71 -1.91
CA VAL A 111 4.84 -17.69 -1.34
C VAL A 111 5.15 -18.79 -2.35
N GLN A 112 4.13 -19.35 -3.01
CA GLN A 112 4.31 -20.35 -4.07
C GLN A 112 5.13 -19.79 -5.24
N THR A 113 4.91 -18.52 -5.62
CA THR A 113 5.71 -17.88 -6.67
C THR A 113 7.18 -17.80 -6.27
N LEU A 114 7.48 -17.40 -5.04
CA LEU A 114 8.85 -17.31 -4.54
C LEU A 114 9.50 -18.70 -4.48
N GLU A 115 8.79 -19.70 -3.96
CA GLU A 115 9.27 -21.09 -3.93
C GLU A 115 9.55 -21.67 -5.32
N ASN A 116 8.76 -21.29 -6.33
CA ASN A 116 8.99 -21.70 -7.71
C ASN A 116 10.09 -20.90 -8.41
N ALA A 117 10.30 -19.64 -8.02
CA ALA A 117 11.33 -18.78 -8.59
C ALA A 117 12.75 -19.18 -8.13
N PHE A 118 12.88 -19.87 -7.00
CA PHE A 118 14.17 -20.36 -6.51
C PHE A 118 14.26 -21.89 -6.67
N PRO A 119 15.31 -22.41 -7.34
CA PRO A 119 15.52 -23.86 -7.42
C PRO A 119 15.60 -24.50 -6.02
N LYS A 120 14.79 -25.53 -5.77
CA LYS A 120 14.75 -26.27 -4.49
C LYS A 120 16.13 -26.73 -3.96
N PRO A 121 17.06 -27.21 -4.81
CA PRO A 121 18.40 -27.59 -4.35
C PRO A 121 19.16 -26.41 -3.71
N ILE A 122 19.00 -25.20 -4.25
CA ILE A 122 19.64 -23.99 -3.72
C ILE A 122 19.04 -23.63 -2.36
N LEU A 123 17.71 -23.67 -2.23
CA LEU A 123 17.02 -23.40 -0.96
C LEU A 123 17.50 -24.36 0.15
N SER A 124 17.57 -25.66 -0.16
CA SER A 124 18.05 -26.67 0.79
C SER A 124 19.52 -26.45 1.15
N LEU A 125 20.37 -26.10 0.18
CA LEU A 125 21.79 -25.89 0.41
C LEU A 125 22.05 -24.67 1.30
N VAL A 126 21.33 -23.57 1.08
CA VAL A 126 21.45 -22.36 1.92
C VAL A 126 21.11 -22.68 3.36
N ARG A 127 20.02 -23.40 3.62
CA ARG A 127 19.61 -23.78 4.98
C ARG A 127 20.66 -24.64 5.71
N ILE A 128 21.37 -25.48 4.98
CA ILE A 128 22.42 -26.36 5.54
C ILE A 128 23.72 -25.57 5.79
N LEU A 129 24.14 -24.73 4.84
CA LEU A 129 25.42 -24.03 4.90
C LEU A 129 25.38 -22.77 5.78
N MET A 130 24.21 -22.17 5.98
CA MET A 130 24.05 -20.89 6.65
C MET A 130 23.21 -21.03 7.93
N PRO A 131 23.75 -21.64 9.00
CA PRO A 131 23.04 -21.75 10.27
C PRO A 131 22.76 -20.36 10.88
N PRO A 132 21.76 -20.22 11.77
CA PRO A 132 21.47 -18.95 12.44
C PRO A 132 22.70 -18.44 13.21
N SER A 133 23.25 -17.30 12.77
CA SER A 133 24.42 -16.65 13.36
C SER A 133 24.47 -15.18 12.97
N THR A 134 25.29 -14.37 13.66
CA THR A 134 25.58 -12.99 13.25
C THR A 134 26.04 -12.91 11.80
N PHE A 135 27.01 -13.76 11.43
CA PHE A 135 27.56 -13.80 10.08
C PHE A 135 26.47 -14.05 9.04
N THR A 136 25.57 -15.00 9.30
CA THR A 136 24.48 -15.31 8.39
C THR A 136 23.53 -14.13 8.21
N ARG A 137 23.17 -13.42 9.30
CA ARG A 137 22.31 -12.23 9.24
C ARG A 137 22.94 -11.11 8.42
N GLU A 138 24.21 -10.82 8.66
CA GLU A 138 24.95 -9.80 7.90
C GLU A 138 25.11 -10.20 6.42
N TYR A 139 25.38 -11.47 6.15
CA TYR A 139 25.44 -12.00 4.79
C TYR A 139 24.11 -11.78 4.06
N PHE A 140 22.98 -12.15 4.67
CA PHE A 140 21.66 -11.93 4.06
C PHE A 140 21.40 -10.45 3.81
N ALA A 141 21.73 -9.57 4.75
CA ALA A 141 21.54 -8.13 4.58
C ALA A 141 22.35 -7.59 3.37
N ILE A 142 23.64 -7.91 3.31
CA ILE A 142 24.52 -7.52 2.21
C ILE A 142 24.04 -8.13 0.89
N PHE A 143 23.76 -9.43 0.87
CA PHE A 143 23.27 -10.14 -0.31
C PHE A 143 21.99 -9.51 -0.85
N THR A 144 21.06 -9.15 0.03
CA THR A 144 19.80 -8.50 -0.37
C THR A 144 20.03 -7.15 -1.04
N THR A 145 20.93 -6.32 -0.52
CA THR A 145 21.25 -5.01 -1.14
C THR A 145 21.88 -5.14 -2.53
N ILE A 146 22.60 -6.24 -2.81
CA ILE A 146 23.28 -6.45 -4.09
C ILE A 146 22.35 -7.09 -5.11
N PHE A 147 21.66 -8.17 -4.74
CA PHE A 147 20.93 -9.02 -5.70
C PHE A 147 19.46 -8.66 -5.86
N PHE A 148 18.85 -7.94 -4.91
CA PHE A 148 17.43 -7.59 -4.95
C PHE A 148 17.15 -6.09 -5.06
N ALA A 149 18.17 -5.25 -5.26
CA ALA A 149 17.97 -3.81 -5.50
C ALA A 149 17.07 -3.52 -6.72
N TRP A 150 17.06 -4.38 -7.74
CA TRP A 150 16.14 -4.25 -8.87
C TRP A 150 14.66 -4.43 -8.48
N LEU A 151 14.40 -5.24 -7.45
CA LEU A 151 13.07 -5.62 -6.99
C LEU A 151 12.52 -4.59 -6.01
N VAL A 152 13.30 -4.25 -4.99
CA VAL A 152 12.87 -3.37 -3.90
C VAL A 152 13.31 -1.93 -4.08
N GLY A 153 14.36 -1.65 -4.86
CA GLY A 153 14.92 -0.31 -5.07
C GLY A 153 16.28 -0.09 -4.38
N PRO A 154 16.84 1.13 -4.47
CA PRO A 154 18.10 1.49 -3.83
C PRO A 154 18.07 1.20 -2.33
N SER A 155 19.08 0.47 -1.86
CA SER A 155 19.16 0.03 -0.47
C SER A 155 20.58 0.12 0.07
N GLU A 156 20.69 0.23 1.38
CA GLU A 156 21.95 0.26 2.13
C GLU A 156 21.84 -0.61 3.38
N VAL A 157 22.97 -1.08 3.89
CA VAL A 157 23.00 -1.84 5.13
C VAL A 157 23.20 -0.89 6.31
N LYS A 158 22.35 -1.03 7.34
CA LYS A 158 22.43 -0.33 8.61
C LYS A 158 22.70 -1.31 9.75
N GLU A 159 23.16 -0.74 10.86
CA GLU A 159 23.42 -1.47 12.09
C GLU A 159 22.18 -1.54 12.96
N SER A 160 21.97 -2.67 13.63
CA SER A 160 21.03 -2.76 14.76
C SER A 160 21.62 -3.59 15.88
N GLU A 161 21.02 -3.47 17.05
CA GLU A 161 21.40 -4.24 18.23
C GLU A 161 20.51 -5.47 18.37
N ILE A 162 21.11 -6.66 18.30
CA ILE A 162 20.46 -7.94 18.60
C ILE A 162 21.22 -8.56 19.78
N GLU A 163 20.50 -8.84 20.86
CA GLU A 163 21.05 -9.52 22.05
C GLU A 163 22.30 -8.83 22.62
N GLY A 164 22.34 -7.49 22.60
CA GLY A 164 23.48 -6.70 23.12
C GLY A 164 24.66 -6.58 22.16
N LYS A 165 24.55 -7.09 20.93
CA LYS A 165 25.58 -7.02 19.90
C LYS A 165 25.11 -6.16 18.73
N ILE A 166 25.98 -5.23 18.33
CA ILE A 166 25.78 -4.40 17.13
C ILE A 166 26.16 -5.23 15.90
N GLU A 167 25.24 -5.35 14.95
CA GLU A 167 25.38 -6.16 13.74
C GLU A 167 24.87 -5.41 12.51
N LYS A 168 25.46 -5.66 11.35
CA LYS A 168 25.04 -5.07 10.06
C LYS A 168 23.94 -5.89 9.39
N ASN A 169 22.79 -5.97 10.04
CA ASN A 169 21.71 -6.89 9.70
C ASN A 169 20.43 -6.20 9.17
N VAL A 170 20.42 -4.87 9.05
CA VAL A 170 19.25 -4.13 8.56
C VAL A 170 19.48 -3.71 7.12
N VAL A 171 18.57 -4.08 6.23
CA VAL A 171 18.52 -3.52 4.87
C VAL A 171 17.54 -2.38 4.86
N HIS A 172 18.06 -1.17 4.71
CA HIS A 172 17.26 0.04 4.55
C HIS A 172 17.03 0.33 3.08
N VAL A 173 15.81 0.14 2.61
CA VAL A 173 15.37 0.53 1.27
C VAL A 173 14.91 1.99 1.32
N LYS A 174 15.63 2.87 0.63
CA LYS A 174 15.38 4.33 0.68
C LYS A 174 14.03 4.71 0.10
N LYS A 175 13.67 4.06 -1.01
CA LYS A 175 12.37 4.20 -1.67
C LYS A 175 12.00 2.89 -2.34
N CYS A 176 10.94 2.26 -1.84
CA CYS A 176 10.51 0.95 -2.27
C CYS A 176 9.82 1.01 -3.63
N ARG A 177 10.44 0.40 -4.63
CA ARG A 177 9.94 0.35 -6.00
C ARG A 177 8.55 -0.30 -6.10
N PHE A 178 8.29 -1.32 -5.28
CA PHE A 178 6.99 -1.98 -5.27
C PHE A 178 5.90 -1.09 -4.67
N MET A 179 6.19 -0.40 -3.56
CA MET A 179 5.25 0.55 -2.98
C MET A 179 5.01 1.74 -3.90
N GLU A 180 6.05 2.27 -4.55
CA GLU A 180 5.90 3.37 -5.51
C GLU A 180 5.03 2.96 -6.72
N GLY A 181 5.25 1.77 -7.28
CA GLY A 181 4.51 1.30 -8.46
C GLY A 181 3.06 0.88 -8.16
N THR A 182 2.81 0.29 -6.99
CA THR A 182 1.45 -0.11 -6.58
C THR A 182 0.67 1.04 -5.96
N ASN A 183 1.38 1.91 -5.23
CA ASN A 183 0.83 3.00 -4.42
C ASN A 183 -0.32 2.48 -3.55
N CYS A 184 -0.13 1.37 -2.84
CA CYS A 184 -1.22 0.73 -2.10
C CYS A 184 -0.70 -0.03 -0.87
N VAL A 185 -1.12 0.43 0.31
CA VAL A 185 -0.70 -0.15 1.61
C VAL A 185 -1.03 -1.65 1.68
N GLY A 186 -2.27 -2.02 1.32
CA GLY A 186 -2.71 -3.42 1.33
C GLY A 186 -1.90 -4.34 0.40
N MET A 187 -1.42 -3.84 -0.75
CA MET A 187 -0.55 -4.64 -1.62
C MET A 187 0.84 -4.82 -1.01
N CYS A 188 1.42 -3.78 -0.41
CA CYS A 188 2.69 -3.90 0.27
C CYS A 188 2.62 -4.95 1.38
N ILE A 189 1.57 -4.92 2.20
CA ILE A 189 1.37 -5.87 3.29
C ILE A 189 1.16 -7.29 2.75
N ASN A 190 0.19 -7.48 1.87
CA ASN A 190 -0.30 -8.83 1.52
C ASN A 190 0.45 -9.50 0.38
N LEU A 191 1.14 -8.74 -0.47
CA LEU A 191 1.90 -9.28 -1.60
C LEU A 191 3.42 -9.15 -1.43
N CYS A 192 3.90 -8.33 -0.50
CA CYS A 192 5.34 -8.18 -0.24
C CYS A 192 5.70 -8.62 1.19
N LYS A 193 5.30 -7.88 2.22
CA LYS A 193 5.72 -8.09 3.62
C LYS A 193 5.39 -9.49 4.13
N MET A 194 4.10 -9.83 4.23
CA MET A 194 3.68 -11.09 4.83
C MET A 194 4.23 -12.33 4.11
N PRO A 195 4.12 -12.45 2.77
CA PRO A 195 4.65 -13.62 2.07
C PRO A 195 6.18 -13.67 2.06
N SER A 196 6.90 -12.54 1.97
CA SER A 196 8.37 -12.55 1.97
C SER A 196 8.93 -12.99 3.32
N GLN A 197 8.37 -12.48 4.44
CA GLN A 197 8.77 -12.91 5.77
C GLN A 197 8.55 -14.43 5.96
N LYS A 198 7.41 -14.95 5.49
CA LYS A 198 7.09 -16.37 5.55
C LYS A 198 8.05 -17.20 4.68
N PHE A 199 8.31 -16.77 3.45
CA PHE A 199 9.23 -17.43 2.53
C PHE A 199 10.65 -17.47 3.09
N ILE A 200 11.20 -16.34 3.54
CA ILE A 200 12.58 -16.27 4.04
C ILE A 200 12.74 -17.16 5.28
N LYS A 201 11.77 -17.14 6.21
CA LYS A 201 11.79 -18.02 7.39
C LYS A 201 11.71 -19.49 7.01
N ASN A 202 10.79 -19.87 6.13
CA ASN A 202 10.53 -21.26 5.81
C ASN A 202 11.59 -21.87 4.88
N SER A 203 12.06 -21.11 3.89
CA SER A 203 12.98 -21.59 2.86
C SER A 203 14.44 -21.41 3.26
N PHE A 204 14.81 -20.29 3.90
CA PHE A 204 16.20 -20.02 4.29
C PHE A 204 16.47 -20.24 5.77
N GLY A 205 15.46 -20.44 6.60
CA GLY A 205 15.63 -20.60 8.05
C GLY A 205 16.00 -19.31 8.77
N MET A 206 15.79 -18.15 8.12
CA MET A 206 16.13 -16.83 8.66
C MET A 206 14.86 -16.05 8.97
N SER A 207 14.69 -15.60 10.20
CA SER A 207 13.63 -14.65 10.52
C SER A 207 13.99 -13.26 10.00
N VAL A 208 13.00 -12.54 9.49
CA VAL A 208 13.15 -11.15 9.06
C VAL A 208 11.89 -10.39 9.42
N ASN A 209 12.05 -9.21 10.01
CA ASN A 209 10.95 -8.26 10.23
C ASN A 209 11.04 -7.16 9.18
N MET A 210 10.01 -7.02 8.35
CA MET A 210 9.92 -5.97 7.34
C MET A 210 9.06 -4.81 7.87
N VAL A 211 9.62 -3.62 7.93
CA VAL A 211 8.98 -2.42 8.51
C VAL A 211 8.84 -1.36 7.41
N PRO A 212 7.72 -1.34 6.66
CA PRO A 212 7.48 -0.32 5.67
C PRO A 212 7.11 1.02 6.32
N ASN A 213 7.62 2.11 5.78
CA ASN A 213 7.17 3.47 6.06
C ASN A 213 6.37 3.97 4.85
N PHE A 214 5.08 4.21 5.05
CA PHE A 214 4.17 4.62 3.98
C PHE A 214 4.20 6.13 3.68
N ASP A 215 4.80 6.94 4.56
CA ASP A 215 4.91 8.40 4.37
C ASP A 215 6.00 8.76 3.36
N ASP A 216 7.15 8.08 3.43
CA ASP A 216 8.30 8.30 2.55
C ASP A 216 8.56 7.14 1.57
N MET A 217 7.74 6.09 1.63
CA MET A 217 7.87 4.85 0.85
C MET A 217 9.18 4.07 1.13
N SER A 218 9.87 4.30 2.25
CA SER A 218 11.02 3.49 2.65
C SER A 218 10.60 2.16 3.29
N CYS A 219 11.53 1.21 3.42
CA CYS A 219 11.26 -0.07 4.08
C CYS A 219 12.53 -0.63 4.70
N ASP A 220 12.48 -0.99 5.99
CA ASP A 220 13.56 -1.70 6.66
C ASP A 220 13.30 -3.21 6.65
N MET A 221 14.31 -4.01 6.35
CA MET A 221 14.28 -5.47 6.52
C MET A 221 15.31 -5.85 7.57
N ILE A 222 14.86 -6.25 8.75
CA ILE A 222 15.71 -6.53 9.91
C ILE A 222 15.92 -8.04 10.01
N PHE A 223 17.06 -8.52 9.53
CA PHE A 223 17.39 -9.95 9.56
C PHE A 223 17.74 -10.39 10.98
N GLY A 224 17.21 -11.54 11.38
CA GLY A 224 17.33 -12.08 12.74
C GLY A 224 16.21 -11.68 13.69
N GLN A 225 15.36 -10.72 13.33
CA GLN A 225 14.21 -10.34 14.13
C GLN A 225 12.97 -11.11 13.66
N ASP A 226 12.25 -11.74 14.59
CA ASP A 226 10.95 -12.33 14.27
C ASP A 226 9.93 -11.21 13.98
N PRO A 227 9.05 -11.39 12.97
CA PRO A 227 7.94 -10.48 12.76
C PRO A 227 7.07 -10.35 14.02
N PRO A 228 6.56 -9.15 14.32
CA PRO A 228 5.60 -8.98 15.40
C PRO A 228 4.31 -9.77 15.14
N ALA A 229 3.54 -10.02 16.21
CA ALA A 229 2.19 -10.51 16.08
C ALA A 229 1.34 -9.52 15.27
N GLN A 230 0.34 -10.03 14.53
CA GLN A 230 -0.46 -9.20 13.63
C GLN A 230 -1.22 -8.08 14.37
N SER A 231 -1.63 -8.31 15.61
CA SER A 231 -2.26 -7.28 16.47
C SER A 231 -1.33 -6.12 16.80
N ASP A 232 -0.03 -6.39 16.86
CA ASP A 232 0.98 -5.44 17.33
C ASP A 232 1.72 -4.76 16.18
N ASP A 233 1.65 -5.33 14.98
CA ASP A 233 2.34 -4.85 13.79
C ASP A 233 1.86 -3.44 13.38
N PRO A 234 2.72 -2.41 13.46
CA PRO A 234 2.35 -1.05 13.09
C PRO A 234 1.91 -0.92 11.63
N ALA A 235 2.43 -1.77 10.73
CA ALA A 235 2.06 -1.73 9.32
C ALA A 235 0.59 -2.12 9.10
N LEU A 236 0.01 -2.91 10.01
CA LEU A 236 -1.38 -3.37 9.93
C LEU A 236 -2.39 -2.40 10.56
N LYS A 237 -1.91 -1.40 11.33
CA LYS A 237 -2.76 -0.40 11.99
C LYS A 237 -3.20 0.73 11.05
N GLN A 238 -2.53 0.87 9.90
CA GLN A 238 -2.88 1.89 8.91
C GLN A 238 -4.01 1.43 7.98
N PRO A 239 -4.84 2.34 7.45
CA PRO A 239 -5.87 1.99 6.48
C PRO A 239 -5.25 1.37 5.20
N CYS A 240 -5.66 0.15 4.90
CA CYS A 240 -5.14 -0.68 3.79
C CYS A 240 -5.30 -0.03 2.42
N PHE A 241 -6.35 0.77 2.29
CA PHE A 241 -6.69 1.46 1.06
C PHE A 241 -6.05 2.83 0.94
N SER A 242 -5.25 3.23 1.93
CA SER A 242 -4.44 4.43 1.80
C SER A 242 -3.60 4.31 0.53
N MET A 243 -3.65 5.37 -0.29
CA MET A 243 -2.97 5.52 -1.57
C MET A 243 -3.50 4.65 -2.74
N CYS A 244 -4.29 3.60 -2.48
CA CYS A 244 -4.66 2.59 -3.48
C CYS A 244 -5.50 3.19 -4.63
N LYS A 245 -4.96 3.17 -5.86
CA LYS A 245 -5.68 3.61 -7.08
C LYS A 245 -6.62 2.53 -7.66
N VAL A 246 -7.02 1.57 -6.85
CA VAL A 246 -7.66 0.33 -7.29
C VAL A 246 -9.08 0.27 -6.72
N LYS A 247 -10.09 0.17 -7.59
CA LYS A 247 -11.48 -0.09 -7.17
C LYS A 247 -11.59 -1.57 -6.77
N GLN A 248 -12.05 -1.86 -5.55
CA GLN A 248 -12.32 -3.23 -5.11
C GLN A 248 -13.82 -3.55 -5.11
N LYS A 249 -14.13 -4.84 -5.31
CA LYS A 249 -15.46 -5.45 -5.20
C LYS A 249 -15.72 -6.11 -3.82
N HIS A 250 -14.69 -6.27 -2.99
CA HIS A 250 -14.77 -6.91 -1.67
C HIS A 250 -14.18 -5.99 -0.61
N ASN A 251 -14.82 -5.87 0.55
CA ASN A 251 -14.23 -5.24 1.73
C ASN A 251 -13.07 -6.14 2.18
N SER A 252 -11.84 -5.65 2.13
CA SER A 252 -10.68 -6.38 2.69
C SER A 252 -10.00 -5.50 3.73
N GLU A 253 -10.07 -5.93 4.98
CA GLU A 253 -9.18 -5.46 6.03
C GLU A 253 -7.74 -5.95 5.71
N CYS A 254 -6.73 -5.29 6.27
CA CYS A 254 -5.31 -5.56 5.93
C CYS A 254 -4.91 -6.97 6.32
N VAL A 255 -5.70 -7.56 7.21
CA VAL A 255 -5.74 -8.96 7.57
C VAL A 255 -7.21 -9.31 7.81
N ASN A 256 -7.66 -10.45 7.30
CA ASN A 256 -8.86 -11.13 7.80
C ASN A 256 -8.45 -12.11 8.90
#